data_AF-A0A7Y3I8A6-F1
#
_entry.id   AF-A0A7Y3I8A6-F1
#
_cell.length_a   1.000
_cell.length_b   1.000
_cell.length_c   1.000
_cell.angle_alpha   90.00
_cell.angle_beta   90.00
_cell.angle_gamma   90.00
#
_symmetry.space_group_name_H-M   'P 1'
#
loop_
_entity.id
_entity.type
_entity.pdbx_description
1 polymer ?
#
loop_
_entity_poly.entity_id
_entity_poly.type
_entity_poly.pdbx_seq_one_letter_code
_entity_poly.pdbx_strand_id
1 'polypeptide(L)'
;MSVQEVANGVIGMCREGQNLAAIDKFYAQDIVSVEPVGSPEMPAEMNGIDAIRGKNQWWVENHEVHNAVVEGPYLGENGFTAYFNYDVTHKPSGQRIQMQEMAKYDVKNGKVVREEFFYNSPEA
;
A
#
# COMPACT_ATOMS: atom_id res chain seq x y z
N MET A 1 -4.50 15.59 -11.99
CA MET A 1 -3.12 15.24 -11.66
C MET A 1 -2.60 14.26 -12.71
N SER A 2 -1.37 14.43 -13.15
CA SER A 2 -0.67 13.46 -14.02
C SER A 2 -0.28 12.22 -13.21
N VAL A 3 0.12 11.14 -13.90
CA VAL A 3 0.69 9.94 -13.25
C VAL A 3 1.89 10.31 -12.38
N GLN A 4 2.79 11.16 -12.88
CA GLN A 4 3.98 11.60 -12.14
C GLN A 4 3.62 12.38 -10.87
N GLU A 5 2.63 13.28 -10.93
CA GLU A 5 2.19 14.04 -9.75
C GLU A 5 1.57 13.14 -8.68
N VAL A 6 0.71 12.19 -9.10
CA VAL A 6 0.10 11.21 -8.19
C VAL A 6 1.19 10.32 -7.57
N ALA A 7 2.09 9.77 -8.39
CA ALA A 7 3.13 8.86 -7.96
C ALA A 7 4.09 9.53 -6.96
N ASN A 8 4.57 10.73 -7.26
CA ASN A 8 5.45 11.49 -6.35
C ASN A 8 4.73 11.84 -5.05
N GLY A 9 3.44 12.19 -5.13
CA GLY A 9 2.63 12.51 -3.95
C GLY A 9 2.40 11.31 -3.04
N VAL A 10 1.99 10.17 -3.60
CA VAL A 10 1.77 8.93 -2.85
C VAL A 10 3.07 8.47 -2.20
N ILE A 11 4.14 8.31 -2.98
CA ILE A 11 5.41 7.78 -2.46
C ILE A 11 6.10 8.75 -1.49
N GLY A 12 6.01 10.06 -1.72
CA GLY A 12 6.50 11.06 -0.78
C GLY A 12 5.82 10.93 0.59
N MET A 13 4.48 10.83 0.60
CA MET A 13 3.73 10.67 1.84
C MET A 13 3.96 9.32 2.52
N CYS A 14 4.12 8.23 1.76
CA CYS A 14 4.48 6.92 2.32
C CYS A 14 5.84 6.95 3.05
N ARG A 15 6.85 7.64 2.49
CA ARG A 15 8.16 7.83 3.14
C ARG A 15 8.07 8.58 4.47
N GLU A 16 7.12 9.50 4.58
CA GLU A 16 6.85 10.27 5.79
C GLU A 16 5.91 9.54 6.76
N GLY A 17 5.48 8.32 6.45
CA GLY A 17 4.52 7.55 7.26
C GLY A 17 3.08 8.05 7.17
N GLN A 18 2.76 8.94 6.23
CA GLN A 18 1.46 9.58 6.06
C GLN A 18 0.51 8.78 5.14
N ASN A 19 0.52 7.45 5.23
CA ASN A 19 -0.21 6.56 4.32
C ASN A 19 -1.72 6.85 4.26
N LEU A 20 -2.36 7.06 5.42
CA LEU A 20 -3.80 7.38 5.48
C LEU A 20 -4.13 8.71 4.78
N ALA A 21 -3.31 9.73 4.98
CA ALA A 21 -3.48 11.02 4.31
C ALA A 21 -3.19 10.92 2.79
N ALA A 22 -2.30 10.02 2.36
CA ALA A 22 -2.07 9.73 0.95
C ALA A 22 -3.30 9.09 0.31
N ILE A 23 -3.95 8.15 1.01
CA ILE A 23 -5.20 7.52 0.60
C ILE A 23 -6.28 8.59 0.39
N ASP A 24 -6.51 9.45 1.38
CA ASP A 24 -7.51 10.51 1.29
C ASP A 24 -7.27 11.47 0.12
N LYS A 25 -6.01 11.79 -0.16
CA LYS A 25 -5.64 12.78 -1.16
C LYS A 25 -5.60 12.21 -2.58
N PHE A 26 -5.08 11.01 -2.77
CA PHE A 26 -4.70 10.50 -4.09
C PHE A 26 -5.57 9.35 -4.60
N TYR A 27 -6.40 8.73 -3.77
CA TYR A 27 -7.13 7.53 -4.17
C TYR A 27 -8.55 7.89 -4.65
N ALA A 28 -9.06 7.08 -5.57
CA ALA A 28 -10.43 7.18 -6.05
C ALA A 28 -11.40 6.58 -5.02
N GLN A 29 -12.67 6.98 -5.06
CA GLN A 29 -13.69 6.47 -4.14
C GLN A 29 -13.98 4.97 -4.36
N ASP A 30 -13.80 4.52 -5.60
CA ASP A 30 -14.02 3.16 -6.11
C ASP A 30 -12.72 2.36 -6.28
N ILE A 31 -11.66 2.73 -5.53
CA ILE A 31 -10.38 2.00 -5.51
C ILE A 31 -10.57 0.49 -5.29
N VAL A 32 -9.81 -0.31 -6.04
CA VAL A 32 -9.63 -1.75 -5.79
C VAL A 32 -8.23 -2.00 -5.24
N SER A 33 -8.12 -2.68 -4.11
CA SER A 33 -6.85 -3.08 -3.50
C SER A 33 -6.73 -4.59 -3.49
N VAL A 34 -5.61 -5.12 -3.99
CA VAL A 34 -5.38 -6.57 -4.11
C VAL A 34 -4.10 -6.96 -3.39
N GLU A 35 -4.24 -7.74 -2.33
CA GLU A 35 -3.17 -8.45 -1.65
C GLU A 35 -2.89 -9.79 -2.34
N PRO A 36 -1.65 -10.31 -2.26
CA PRO A 36 -1.30 -11.61 -2.86
C PRO A 36 -1.95 -12.79 -2.12
N VAL A 37 -2.30 -12.60 -0.84
CA VAL A 37 -2.94 -13.60 0.01
C VAL A 37 -4.08 -12.95 0.79
N GLY A 38 -5.18 -13.68 0.97
CA GLY A 38 -6.30 -13.26 1.83
C GLY A 38 -6.76 -14.39 2.74
N SER A 39 -7.68 -14.08 3.64
CA SER A 39 -8.39 -15.03 4.50
C SER A 39 -9.92 -14.91 4.30
N PRO A 40 -10.71 -15.84 4.86
CA PRO A 40 -12.16 -15.69 4.90
C PRO A 40 -12.64 -14.39 5.59
N GLU A 41 -11.88 -13.91 6.58
CA GLU A 41 -12.18 -12.69 7.33
C GLU A 41 -11.68 -11.41 6.64
N MET A 42 -10.52 -11.47 5.96
CA MET A 42 -9.95 -10.36 5.17
C MET A 42 -9.69 -10.86 3.75
N PRO A 43 -10.61 -10.63 2.80
CA PRO A 43 -10.42 -11.08 1.42
C PRO A 43 -9.20 -10.42 0.78
N ALA A 44 -8.55 -11.15 -0.11
CA ALA A 44 -7.39 -10.66 -0.85
C ALA A 44 -7.71 -9.41 -1.68
N GLU A 45 -8.94 -9.30 -2.19
CA GLU A 45 -9.41 -8.12 -2.90
C GLU A 45 -10.41 -7.34 -2.06
N MET A 46 -10.16 -6.04 -1.89
CA MET A 46 -11.02 -5.08 -1.21
C MET A 46 -11.41 -3.94 -2.15
N ASN A 47 -12.66 -3.49 -2.02
CA ASN A 47 -13.24 -2.49 -2.92
C ASN A 47 -13.77 -1.29 -2.12
N GLY A 48 -13.49 -0.08 -2.62
CA GLY A 48 -14.00 1.18 -2.09
C GLY A 48 -13.10 1.80 -1.02
N ILE A 49 -13.03 3.13 -1.03
CA ILE A 49 -12.08 3.90 -0.20
C ILE A 49 -12.19 3.61 1.30
N ASP A 50 -13.39 3.36 1.82
CA ASP A 50 -13.60 3.12 3.24
C ASP A 50 -13.04 1.75 3.68
N ALA A 51 -13.10 0.74 2.81
CA ALA A 51 -12.46 -0.55 3.06
C ALA A 51 -10.93 -0.39 3.11
N ILE A 52 -10.35 0.37 2.17
CA ILE A 52 -8.90 0.59 2.10
C ILE A 52 -8.40 1.42 3.28
N ARG A 53 -9.15 2.44 3.72
CA ARG A 53 -8.89 3.19 4.95
C ARG A 53 -8.93 2.27 6.17
N GLY A 54 -9.98 1.44 6.29
CA GLY A 54 -10.11 0.47 7.39
C GLY A 54 -8.94 -0.50 7.46
N LYS A 55 -8.53 -1.07 6.31
CA LYS A 55 -7.35 -1.95 6.20
C LYS A 55 -6.08 -1.26 6.70
N ASN A 56 -5.82 -0.02 6.24
CA ASN A 56 -4.63 0.73 6.61
C ASN A 56 -4.64 1.18 8.09
N GLN A 57 -5.79 1.61 8.59
CA GLN A 57 -5.98 1.95 10.01
C GLN A 57 -5.67 0.74 10.89
N TRP A 58 -6.26 -0.42 10.57
CA TRP A 58 -6.00 -1.67 11.28
C TRP A 58 -4.51 -2.03 11.24
N TRP A 59 -3.85 -1.89 10.09
CA TRP A 59 -2.44 -2.23 9.96
C TRP A 59 -1.57 -1.36 10.88
N VAL A 60 -1.79 -0.05 10.90
CA VAL A 60 -1.07 0.91 11.77
C VAL A 60 -1.33 0.61 13.26
N GLU A 61 -2.56 0.26 13.62
CA GLU A 61 -2.91 -0.08 15.00
C GLU A 61 -2.28 -1.39 15.46
N ASN A 62 -2.15 -2.38 14.57
CA ASN A 62 -1.70 -3.74 14.91
C ASN A 62 -0.21 -4.01 14.63
N HIS A 63 0.49 -3.11 13.96
CA HIS A 63 1.93 -3.24 13.72
C HIS A 63 2.73 -2.13 14.40
N GLU A 64 3.90 -2.48 14.90
CA GLU A 64 4.94 -1.54 15.31
C GLU A 64 6.03 -1.55 14.24
N VAL A 65 6.35 -0.39 13.69
CA VAL A 65 7.34 -0.24 12.62
C VAL A 65 8.71 0.09 13.24
N HIS A 66 9.68 -0.79 13.04
CA HIS A 66 11.07 -0.60 13.46
C HIS A 66 11.90 0.06 12.37
N ASN A 67 11.60 -0.27 11.11
CA ASN A 67 12.24 0.30 9.93
C ASN A 67 11.28 0.28 8.75
N ALA A 68 11.37 1.29 7.89
CA ALA A 68 10.59 1.38 6.66
C ALA A 68 11.45 2.00 5.55
N VAL A 69 11.59 1.28 4.45
CA VAL A 69 12.21 1.76 3.22
C VAL A 69 11.15 1.79 2.13
N VAL A 70 11.05 2.90 1.42
CA VAL A 70 10.16 3.08 0.27
C VAL A 70 10.96 3.58 -0.93
N GLU A 71 11.10 2.73 -1.94
CA GLU A 71 11.80 3.06 -3.19
C GLU A 71 10.80 3.28 -4.34
N GLY A 72 11.16 4.18 -5.25
CA GLY A 72 10.29 4.67 -6.33
C GLY A 72 9.94 6.16 -6.22
N PRO A 73 8.88 6.63 -6.90
CA PRO A 73 8.06 5.85 -7.81
C PRO A 73 8.84 5.46 -9.08
N TYR A 74 8.58 4.26 -9.60
CA TYR A 74 8.98 3.87 -10.95
C TYR A 74 7.80 4.12 -11.88
N LEU A 75 7.91 5.11 -12.76
CA LEU A 75 6.79 5.57 -13.59
C LEU A 75 6.55 4.63 -14.78
N GLY A 76 5.28 4.36 -15.04
CA GLY A 76 4.77 3.79 -16.29
C GLY A 76 3.81 4.75 -16.98
N GLU A 77 3.24 4.32 -18.10
CA GLU A 77 2.31 5.14 -18.90
C GLU A 77 1.01 5.45 -18.14
N ASN A 78 0.43 4.44 -17.50
CA ASN A 78 -0.89 4.52 -16.85
C ASN A 78 -0.83 4.39 -15.32
N GLY A 79 0.37 4.45 -14.74
CA GLY A 79 0.56 4.11 -13.35
C GLY A 79 2.01 4.14 -12.92
N PHE A 80 2.28 3.59 -11.75
CA PHE A 80 3.63 3.52 -11.20
C PHE A 80 3.78 2.29 -10.31
N THR A 81 5.02 1.91 -10.03
CA THR A 81 5.32 0.90 -9.02
C THR A 81 6.18 1.49 -7.92
N ALA A 82 6.19 0.81 -6.78
CA ALA A 82 7.08 1.10 -5.67
C ALA A 82 7.51 -0.18 -4.99
N TYR A 83 8.67 -0.13 -4.35
CA TYR A 83 9.17 -1.19 -3.50
C TYR A 83 9.08 -0.74 -2.05
N PHE A 84 8.60 -1.63 -1.20
CA PHE A 84 8.55 -1.43 0.24
C PHE A 84 9.33 -2.52 0.94
N ASN A 85 10.11 -2.12 1.95
CA ASN A 85 10.79 -3.03 2.86
C ASN A 85 10.56 -2.56 4.30
N TYR A 86 9.84 -3.37 5.04
CA TYR A 86 9.39 -3.09 6.39
C TYR A 86 9.97 -4.10 7.38
N ASP A 87 10.46 -3.58 8.50
CA ASP A 87 10.73 -4.35 9.70
C ASP A 87 9.65 -4.04 10.72
N VAL A 88 8.78 -5.00 11.01
CA VAL A 88 7.61 -4.76 11.86
C VAL A 88 7.44 -5.84 12.91
N THR A 89 6.89 -5.46 14.07
CA THR A 89 6.31 -6.41 15.02
C THR A 89 4.80 -6.39 14.90
N HIS A 90 4.19 -7.54 14.64
CA HIS A 90 2.75 -7.71 14.76
C HIS A 90 2.38 -7.76 16.25
N LYS A 91 1.77 -6.69 16.77
CA LYS A 91 1.50 -6.49 18.20
C LYS A 91 0.68 -7.65 18.82
N PRO A 92 -0.38 -8.18 18.18
CA PRO A 92 -1.16 -9.28 18.76
C PRO A 92 -0.37 -10.58 18.95
N SER A 93 0.56 -10.92 18.05
CA SER A 93 1.36 -12.16 18.17
C SER A 93 2.72 -11.94 18.83
N GLY A 94 3.20 -10.69 18.90
CA GLY A 94 4.55 -10.34 19.34
C GLY A 94 5.65 -10.74 18.35
N GLN A 95 5.29 -11.24 17.18
CA GLN A 95 6.25 -11.71 16.19
C GLN A 95 6.82 -10.55 15.37
N ARG A 96 8.14 -10.46 15.31
CA ARG A 96 8.86 -9.55 14.41
C ARG A 96 9.10 -10.22 13.07
N ILE A 97 8.76 -9.52 11.99
CA ILE A 97 8.84 -10.00 10.61
C ILE A 97 9.51 -8.96 9.72
N GLN A 98 10.24 -9.44 8.72
CA GLN A 98 10.70 -8.62 7.59
C GLN A 98 9.71 -8.83 6.44
N MET A 99 9.16 -7.73 5.94
CA MET A 99 8.24 -7.74 4.81
C MET A 99 8.88 -7.00 3.65
N GLN A 100 8.94 -7.67 2.50
CA GLN A 100 9.39 -7.07 1.26
C GLN A 100 8.28 -7.22 0.24
N GLU A 101 7.87 -6.12 -0.35
CA GLU A 101 6.78 -6.11 -1.32
C GLU A 101 7.02 -5.11 -2.45
N MET A 102 6.60 -5.51 -3.64
CA MET A 102 6.41 -4.61 -4.76
C MET A 102 4.93 -4.26 -4.83
N ALA A 103 4.60 -2.99 -5.02
CA ALA A 103 3.24 -2.55 -5.27
C ALA A 103 3.14 -1.94 -6.67
N LYS A 104 2.05 -2.25 -7.38
CA LYS A 104 1.67 -1.61 -8.63
C LYS A 104 0.42 -0.78 -8.42
N TYR A 105 0.47 0.47 -8.88
CA TYR A 105 -0.62 1.43 -8.80
C TYR A 105 -1.08 1.82 -10.20
N ASP A 106 -2.36 1.62 -10.50
CA ASP A 106 -2.98 2.17 -11.71
C ASP A 106 -3.62 3.52 -11.41
N VAL A 107 -3.39 4.48 -12.28
CA VAL A 107 -3.86 5.85 -12.15
C VAL A 107 -4.82 6.18 -13.27
N LYS A 108 -6.00 6.68 -12.92
CA LYS A 108 -7.01 7.15 -13.87
C LYS A 108 -7.62 8.45 -13.35
N ASN A 109 -7.81 9.42 -14.24
CA ASN A 109 -8.36 10.74 -13.91
C ASN A 109 -7.61 11.44 -12.75
N GLY A 110 -6.30 11.19 -12.66
CA GLY A 110 -5.44 11.74 -11.60
C GLY A 110 -5.69 11.16 -10.21
N LYS A 111 -6.23 9.95 -10.12
CA LYS A 111 -6.42 9.21 -8.87
C LYS A 111 -5.92 7.77 -9.01
N VAL A 112 -5.43 7.19 -7.93
CA VAL A 112 -5.17 5.75 -7.85
C VAL A 112 -6.52 5.02 -7.87
N VAL A 113 -6.72 4.15 -8.86
CA VAL A 113 -7.96 3.35 -9.03
C VAL A 113 -7.73 1.86 -8.76
N ARG A 114 -6.47 1.40 -8.79
CA ARG A 114 -6.10 0.06 -8.36
C ARG A 114 -4.73 0.10 -7.69
N GLU A 115 -4.59 -0.66 -6.61
CA GLU A 115 -3.29 -1.07 -6.07
C GLU A 115 -3.24 -2.60 -6.00
N GLU A 116 -2.07 -3.17 -6.28
CA GLU A 116 -1.85 -4.61 -6.25
C GLU A 116 -0.45 -4.90 -5.71
N PHE A 117 -0.38 -5.76 -4.69
CA PHE A 117 0.84 -6.04 -3.92
C PHE A 117 1.40 -7.43 -4.28
N PHE A 118 2.71 -7.53 -4.31
CA PHE A 118 3.47 -8.74 -4.62
C PHE A 118 4.53 -8.94 -3.56
N TYR A 119 4.40 -9.97 -2.74
CA TYR A 119 5.35 -10.22 -1.66
C TYR A 119 6.57 -10.98 -2.16
N ASN A 120 7.76 -10.56 -1.72
CA ASN A 120 8.96 -11.37 -1.81
C ASN A 120 9.00 -12.33 -0.62
N SER A 121 8.19 -13.39 -0.67
CA SER A 121 8.23 -14.48 0.30
C SER A 121 9.08 -15.63 -0.25
N PRO A 122 10.11 -16.12 0.48
CA PRO A 122 10.82 -17.34 0.11
C PRO A 122 9.96 -18.61 0.23
N GLU A 123 8.71 -18.51 0.73
CA GLU A 123 7.80 -19.65 0.95
C GLU A 123 6.49 -19.55 0.12
N ALA A 124 6.48 -18.73 -0.95
CA ALA A 124 5.37 -18.73 -1.92
C ALA A 124 5.38 -19.97 -2.84
#